data_AF-I4HKR1-F1
#
_entry.id   AF-I4HKR1-F1
#
_cell.length_a   1.000
_cell.length_b   1.000
_cell.length_c   1.000
_cell.angle_alpha   90.00
_cell.angle_beta   90.00
_cell.angle_gamma   90.00
#
_symmetry.space_group_name_H-M   'P 1'
#
loop_
_entity.id
_entity.type
_entity.pdbx_description
1 polymer ?
#
loop_
_entity_poly.entity_id
_entity_poly.type
_entity_poly.pdbx_seq_one_letter_code
_entity_poly.pdbx_strand_id
1 'polypeptide(L)' 'MIKPRRSESVQSKQRKEQNQGKIPRNSFRTLLGDLETIYLNMVECAIREGSYRFSKITRPTSLQQKALICTQ' A
#
# COMPACT_ATOMS: atom_id res chain seq x y z
N MET A 1 12.51 3.85 34.87
CA MET A 1 12.00 4.54 33.66
C MET A 1 10.48 4.52 33.67
N ILE A 2 9.84 5.60 34.12
CA ILE A 2 8.37 5.71 34.17
C ILE A 2 7.90 5.95 32.73
N LYS A 3 7.21 4.98 32.12
CA LYS A 3 6.59 5.19 30.81
C LYS A 3 5.29 5.98 31.02
N PRO A 4 5.14 7.19 30.47
CA PRO A 4 3.91 7.96 30.61
C PRO A 4 2.73 7.17 30.03
N ARG A 5 1.61 7.12 30.78
CA ARG A 5 0.37 6.51 30.28
C ARG A 5 -0.18 7.37 29.14
N ARG A 6 -0.40 6.76 27.97
CA ARG A 6 -1.06 7.44 26.85
C ARG A 6 -2.51 7.75 27.21
N SER A 7 -2.96 8.97 26.89
CA SER A 7 -4.35 9.38 27.07
C SER A 7 -5.31 8.51 26.27
N GLU A 8 -6.57 8.43 26.70
CA GLU A 8 -7.61 7.66 25.99
C GLU A 8 -7.82 8.13 24.55
N SER A 9 -7.64 9.42 24.29
CA SER A 9 -7.73 10.00 22.94
C SER A 9 -6.66 9.47 21.99
N VAL A 10 -5.42 9.34 22.46
CA VAL A 10 -4.30 8.77 21.69
C VAL A 10 -4.53 7.28 21.46
N GLN A 11 -5.01 6.54 22.47
CA GLN A 11 -5.35 5.13 22.32
C GLN A 11 -6.49 4.91 21.32
N SER A 12 -7.51 5.78 21.35
CA SER A 12 -8.66 5.72 20.45
C SER A 12 -8.28 6.02 19.00
N LYS A 13 -7.41 7.01 18.76
CA LYS A 13 -6.82 7.27 17.43
C LYS A 13 -6.03 6.06 16.93
N GLN A 14 -5.15 5.54 17.77
CA GLN A 14 -4.33 4.38 17.42
C GLN A 14 -5.17 3.15 17.06
N ARG A 15 -6.32 2.93 17.71
CA ARG A 15 -7.26 1.84 17.36
C ARG A 15 -7.95 2.06 16.01
N LYS A 16 -8.27 3.31 15.65
CA LYS A 16 -8.91 3.66 14.37
C LYS A 16 -7.94 3.63 13.18
N GLU A 17 -6.66 3.88 13.42
CA GLU A 17 -5.62 3.87 12.38
C GLU A 17 -5.03 2.48 12.11
N GLN A 18 -5.63 1.40 12.63
CA GLN A 18 -5.19 0.03 12.39
C GLN A 18 -6.05 -0.68 11.35
N ASN A 19 -5.44 -1.55 10.57
CA ASN A 19 -6.12 -2.50 9.69
C ASN A 19 -6.72 -3.68 10.48
N GLN A 20 -7.50 -4.53 9.82
CA GLN A 20 -8.13 -5.73 10.44
C GLN A 20 -7.12 -6.61 11.21
N GLY A 21 -5.85 -6.63 10.79
CA GLY A 21 -4.76 -7.32 11.48
C GLY A 21 -4.09 -6.56 12.64
N LYS A 22 -4.68 -5.45 13.13
CA LYS A 22 -4.10 -4.58 14.18
C LYS A 22 -2.74 -3.93 13.82
N ILE A 23 -2.44 -3.83 12.53
CA ILE A 23 -1.24 -3.16 12.02
C ILE A 23 -1.61 -1.72 11.67
N PRO A 24 -0.78 -0.71 12.01
CA PRO A 24 -1.02 0.66 11.59
C PRO A 24 -1.18 0.75 10.06
N ARG A 25 -2.27 1.37 9.59
CA ARG A 25 -2.60 1.55 8.17
C ARG A 25 -1.50 2.23 7.38
N ASN A 26 -0.82 3.20 8.01
CA ASN A 26 0.27 3.96 7.41
C ASN A 26 1.65 3.43 7.85
N SER A 27 1.76 2.13 8.12
CA SER A 27 3.06 1.51 8.41
C SER A 27 3.86 1.30 7.11
N PHE A 28 5.19 1.28 7.21
CA PHE A 28 6.04 0.91 6.07
C PHE A 28 5.72 -0.48 5.52
N ARG A 29 5.28 -1.42 6.37
CA ARG A 29 4.86 -2.77 5.98
C ARG A 29 3.59 -2.78 5.13
N THR A 30 2.58 -1.98 5.49
CA THR A 30 1.34 -1.88 4.70
C THR A 30 1.61 -1.20 3.36
N LEU A 31 2.47 -0.17 3.33
CA LEU A 31 2.94 0.44 2.09
C LEU A 31 3.68 -0.58 1.20
N LEU A 32 4.54 -1.42 1.77
CA LEU A 32 5.22 -2.46 1.00
C LEU A 32 4.25 -3.51 0.45
N GLY A 33 3.27 -3.95 1.24
CA GLY A 33 2.23 -4.86 0.75
C GLY A 33 1.43 -4.28 -0.43
N ASP A 34 1.09 -2.99 -0.37
CA ASP A 34 0.43 -2.31 -1.49
C ASP A 34 1.33 -2.27 -2.75
N LEU A 35 2.66 -2.11 -2.56
CA LEU A 35 3.66 -2.04 -3.63
C LEU A 35 4.11 -3.40 -4.17
N GLU A 36 3.91 -4.49 -3.43
CA GLU A 36 4.22 -5.86 -3.84
C GLU A 36 3.27 -6.38 -4.92
N THR A 37 2.14 -5.72 -5.10
CA THR A 37 1.07 -6.19 -5.97
C THR A 37 1.43 -5.98 -7.44
N ILE A 38 1.57 -7.10 -8.18
CA ILE A 38 1.50 -7.07 -9.65
C ILE A 38 0.07 -6.66 -10.01
N TYR A 39 -0.09 -5.43 -10.50
CA TYR A 39 -1.41 -4.89 -10.85
C TYR A 39 -1.67 -5.10 -12.34
N LEU A 40 -2.79 -5.75 -12.68
CA LEU A 40 -3.28 -5.90 -14.05
C LEU A 40 -4.30 -4.80 -14.30
N ASN A 41 -3.90 -3.76 -15.05
CA ASN A 41 -4.75 -2.63 -15.38
C ASN A 41 -5.34 -2.86 -16.76
N MET A 42 -6.65 -2.68 -16.89
CA MET A 42 -7.26 -2.53 -18.20
C MET A 42 -7.26 -1.03 -18.53
N VAL A 43 -6.53 -0.64 -19.56
CA VAL A 43 -6.47 0.74 -20.03
C VAL A 43 -7.35 0.85 -21.27
N GLU A 44 -8.28 1.78 -21.22
CA GLU A 44 -9.11 2.17 -22.36
C GLU A 44 -8.74 3.61 -22.74
N CYS A 45 -8.43 3.84 -24.02
CA CYS A 45 -8.13 5.15 -24.54
C CYS A 45 -8.90 5.42 -25.84
N ALA A 46 -9.40 6.63 -25.98
CA ALA A 46 -9.99 7.11 -27.22
C ALA A 46 -8.89 7.71 -28.10
N ILE A 47 -8.74 7.15 -29.30
CA ILE A 47 -7.93 7.70 -30.39
C ILE A 47 -8.87 8.19 -31.50
N ARG A 48 -8.34 8.94 -32.47
CA ARG A 48 -9.16 9.49 -33.57
C ARG A 48 -9.86 8.41 -34.38
N GLU A 49 -9.25 7.23 -34.50
CA GLU A 49 -9.81 6.07 -35.20
C GLU A 49 -10.77 5.20 -34.35
N GLY A 50 -11.01 5.53 -33.08
CA GLY A 50 -11.93 4.79 -32.19
C GLY A 50 -11.42 4.60 -30.76
N SER A 51 -12.04 3.72 -29.98
CA SER A 51 -11.54 3.34 -28.66
C SER A 51 -10.66 2.09 -28.75
N TYR A 52 -9.52 2.13 -28.06
CA TYR A 52 -8.59 1.02 -27.95
C TYR A 52 -8.49 0.56 -26.50
N ARG A 53 -8.49 -0.75 -26.28
CA ARG A 53 -8.40 -1.34 -24.95
C ARG A 53 -7.27 -2.35 -24.90
N PHE A 54 -6.39 -2.19 -23.92
CA PHE A 54 -5.27 -3.09 -23.71
C PHE A 54 -5.01 -3.33 -22.23
N SER A 55 -4.47 -4.50 -21.93
CA SER A 55 -4.05 -4.86 -20.59
C SER A 55 -2.62 -4.42 -20.34
N LYS A 56 -2.37 -3.74 -19.23
CA LYS A 56 -1.04 -3.36 -18.76
C LYS A 56 -0.75 -4.06 -17.46
N ILE A 57 0.30 -4.88 -17.44
CA ILE A 57 0.84 -5.45 -16.21
C ILE A 57 1.83 -4.44 -15.64
N THR A 58 1.51 -3.88 -14.47
CA THR A 58 2.44 -3.04 -13.72
C THR A 58 3.21 -3.93 -12.75
N ARG A 59 4.51 -4.07 -12.99
CA ARG A 59 5.42 -4.80 -12.09
C ARG A 59 6.09 -3.82 -11.11
N PRO A 60 6.43 -4.26 -9.90
CA PRO A 60 7.23 -3.45 -8.98
C PRO A 60 8.56 -3.05 -9.62
N THR A 61 8.94 -1.78 -9.44
CA THR A 61 10.24 -1.26 -9.90
C THR A 61 11.39 -1.90 -9.13
N SER A 62 12.63 -1.84 -9.66
CA SER A 62 13.80 -2.41 -8.96
C SER A 62 13.97 -1.90 -7.53
N LEU A 63 13.66 -0.62 -7.27
CA LEU A 63 13.71 -0.04 -5.93
C LEU A 63 12.65 -0.65 -5.00
N GLN A 64 11.42 -0.83 -5.49
CA GLN A 64 10.34 -1.48 -4.76
C GLN A 64 10.66 -2.96 -4.49
N GLN A 65 11.19 -3.67 -5.49
CA GLN A 65 11.63 -5.06 -5.34
C GLN A 65 12.70 -5.22 -4.27
N LYS A 66 13.71 -4.34 -4.23
CA LYS A 66 14.72 -4.35 -3.15
C LYS A 66 14.10 -4.16 -1.78
N ALA A 67 13.15 -3.23 -1.66
CA ALA A 67 12.47 -2.96 -0.39
C ALA A 67 11.64 -4.16 0.08
N LEU A 68 11.06 -4.94 -0.85
CA LEU A 68 10.32 -6.18 -0.56
C LEU A 68 11.23 -7.34 -0.15
N ILE A 69 12.39 -7.49 -0.82
CA ILE A 69 13.37 -8.53 -0.50
C ILE A 69 14.03 -8.27 0.86
N CYS A 70 14.31 -7.01 1.22
CA CYS A 70 14.91 -6.67 2.51
C CYS A 70 13.96 -6.83 3.71
N THR A 71 12.68 -7.14 3.49
CA THR A 71 11.70 -7.39 4.55
C THR A 71 11.45 -8.86 4.88
N GLN A 72 12.07 -9.81 4.15
CA GLN A 72 12.04 -11.26 4.46
C GLN A 72 13.13 -11.66 5.45
#